data_AF-A0A0F5YIJ4-F1
#
_entry.id   AF-A0A0F5YIJ4-F1
#
_cell.length_a   1.000
_cell.length_b   1.000
_cell.length_c   1.000
_cell.angle_alpha   90.00
_cell.angle_beta   90.00
_cell.angle_gamma   90.00
#
_symmetry.space_group_name_H-M   'P 1'
#
loop_
_entity.id
_entity.type
_entity.pdbx_description
1 polymer ?
#
loop_
_entity_poly.entity_id
_entity_poly.type
_entity_poly.pdbx_seq_one_letter_code
_entity_poly.pdbx_strand_id
1 'polypeptide(L)' 'MAKSTSTLPENDAVATPRLQEDSQIWHSLKQAIASSSGFQRWQLEHQDYPEQQPQINLDRLVRTYLRETLETLAY' A
#
# COMPACT_ATOMS: atom_id res chain seq x y z
N MET A 1 42.00 16.67 -37.46
CA MET A 1 40.68 16.09 -37.13
C MET A 1 40.69 15.69 -35.67
N ALA A 2 40.12 16.50 -34.78
CA ALA A 2 39.81 16.08 -33.42
C ALA A 2 38.52 16.80 -33.03
N LYS A 3 37.41 16.05 -33.00
CA LYS A 3 36.11 16.56 -32.58
C LYS A 3 36.10 16.49 -31.05
N SER A 4 36.04 17.65 -30.42
CA SER A 4 35.78 17.82 -29.00
C SER A 4 34.32 17.47 -28.68
N THR A 5 34.07 17.27 -27.39
CA THR A 5 32.75 17.28 -26.71
C THR A 5 31.92 16.01 -26.85
N SER A 6 31.84 15.22 -25.76
CA SER A 6 30.57 14.89 -25.11
C SER A 6 30.83 13.86 -24.03
N THR A 7 30.90 14.29 -22.76
CA THR A 7 30.60 13.36 -21.66
C THR A 7 30.09 14.13 -20.46
N LEU A 8 28.91 13.70 -20.00
CA LEU A 8 28.06 14.12 -18.88
C LEU A 8 26.89 15.02 -19.29
N PRO A 9 25.66 14.72 -18.82
CA PRO A 9 25.34 13.98 -17.60
C PRO A 9 24.46 12.73 -17.86
N GLU A 10 24.84 11.57 -17.32
CA GLU A 10 23.89 10.47 -17.12
C GLU A 10 23.75 10.27 -15.61
N ASN A 11 22.86 11.05 -15.01
CA ASN A 11 22.49 10.96 -13.60
C ASN A 11 20.97 10.81 -13.48
N ASP A 12 20.42 9.84 -14.21
CA ASP A 12 18.98 9.57 -14.25
C ASP A 12 18.73 8.05 -14.30
N ALA A 13 19.02 7.30 -13.23
CA ALA A 13 18.48 5.93 -13.09
C ALA A 13 18.67 5.24 -11.70
N VAL A 14 18.63 5.92 -10.55
CA VAL A 14 18.71 5.17 -9.26
C VAL A 14 17.73 5.56 -8.17
N ALA A 15 16.62 6.23 -8.52
CA ALA A 15 15.58 6.60 -7.56
C ALA A 15 14.31 5.72 -7.62
N THR A 16 14.36 4.50 -8.16
CA THR A 16 13.21 3.59 -8.26
C THR A 16 13.12 2.39 -7.29
N PRO A 17 14.15 1.97 -6.51
CA PRO A 17 13.99 0.78 -5.67
C PRO A 17 13.03 0.98 -4.49
N ARG A 18 12.93 2.22 -3.97
CA ARG A 18 12.12 2.50 -2.77
C ARG A 18 10.62 2.37 -3.00
N LEU A 19 10.12 2.76 -4.17
CA LEU A 19 8.68 2.67 -4.48
C LEU A 19 8.18 1.22 -4.57
N GLN A 20 9.02 0.31 -5.09
CA GLN A 20 8.70 -1.11 -5.14
C GLN A 20 8.76 -1.75 -3.75
N GLU A 21 9.75 -1.37 -2.95
CA GLU A 21 9.88 -1.82 -1.56
C GLU A 21 8.68 -1.36 -0.71
N ASP A 22 8.30 -0.08 -0.80
CA ASP A 22 7.13 0.49 -0.12
C ASP A 22 5.83 -0.23 -0.52
N SER A 23 5.67 -0.56 -1.81
CA SER A 23 4.53 -1.32 -2.31
C SER A 23 4.49 -2.74 -1.76
N GLN A 24 5.64 -3.40 -1.62
CA GLN A 24 5.75 -4.74 -1.05
C GLN A 24 5.44 -4.71 0.45
N ILE A 25 5.99 -3.75 1.18
CA ILE A 25 5.72 -3.53 2.61
C ILE A 25 4.23 -3.30 2.83
N TRP A 26 3.60 -2.43 2.02
CA TRP A 26 2.15 -2.18 2.07
C TRP A 26 1.35 -3.46 1.81
N HIS A 27 1.75 -4.28 0.85
CA HIS A 27 1.09 -5.55 0.56
C HIS A 27 1.14 -6.50 1.76
N SER A 28 2.33 -6.69 2.35
CA SER A 28 2.51 -7.56 3.51
C SER A 28 1.73 -7.06 4.74
N LEU A 29 1.71 -5.74 4.97
CA LEU A 29 0.93 -5.15 6.06
C LEU A 29 -0.57 -5.42 5.91
N LYS A 30 -1.12 -5.21 4.71
CA LYS A 30 -2.53 -5.51 4.42
C LYS A 30 -2.87 -6.97 4.69
N GLN A 31 -2.01 -7.89 4.26
CA GLN A 31 -2.22 -9.31 4.51
C GLN A 31 -2.18 -9.66 6.00
N ALA A 32 -1.23 -9.10 6.75
CA ALA A 32 -1.15 -9.30 8.19
C ALA A 32 -2.43 -8.81 8.90
N ILE A 33 -2.92 -7.61 8.54
CA ILE A 33 -4.18 -7.07 9.06
C ILE A 33 -5.36 -7.95 8.64
N ALA A 34 -5.43 -8.37 7.38
CA ALA A 34 -6.50 -9.24 6.86
C ALA A 34 -6.57 -10.60 7.58
N SER A 35 -5.42 -11.13 7.99
CA SER A 35 -5.32 -12.37 8.76
C SER A 35 -5.61 -12.19 10.25
N SER A 36 -5.71 -10.95 10.75
CA SER A 36 -5.95 -10.68 12.15
C SER A 36 -7.40 -10.96 12.54
N SER A 37 -7.60 -11.52 13.73
CA SER A 37 -8.93 -11.83 14.25
C SER A 37 -9.80 -10.58 14.48
N GLY A 38 -9.19 -9.43 14.76
CA GLY A 38 -9.89 -8.16 14.89
C GLY A 38 -10.49 -7.68 13.57
N PHE A 39 -9.72 -7.73 12.49
CA PHE A 39 -10.18 -7.34 11.16
C PHE A 39 -11.27 -8.28 10.62
N GLN A 40 -11.10 -9.60 10.78
CA GLN A 40 -12.09 -10.58 10.32
C GLN A 40 -13.45 -10.39 10.97
N ARG A 41 -13.49 -10.10 12.29
CA ARG A 41 -14.74 -9.81 13.00
C ARG A 41 -15.37 -8.50 12.52
N TRP A 42 -14.58 -7.45 12.41
CA TRP A 42 -15.03 -6.15 11.91
C TRP A 42 -15.57 -6.23 10.48
N GLN A 43 -14.96 -7.07 9.63
CA GLN A 43 -15.42 -7.30 8.25
C GLN A 43 -16.78 -8.00 8.20
N LEU A 44 -17.05 -8.96 9.08
CA LEU A 44 -18.36 -9.61 9.18
C LEU A 44 -19.46 -8.63 9.60
N GLU A 45 -19.14 -7.68 10.47
CA GLU A 45 -20.05 -6.61 10.89
C GLU A 45 -20.32 -5.60 9.77
N HIS A 46 -19.40 -5.47 8.80
CA HIS A 46 -19.45 -4.54 7.68
C HIS A 46 -19.67 -5.20 6.30
N GLN A 47 -20.16 -6.44 6.24
CA GLN A 47 -20.21 -7.27 5.02
C GLN A 47 -21.25 -6.83 3.96
N ASP A 48 -21.83 -5.64 4.07
CA ASP A 48 -22.80 -5.06 3.13
C ASP A 48 -22.16 -4.51 1.83
N TYR A 49 -20.84 -4.59 1.67
CA TYR A 49 -20.16 -4.04 0.48
C TYR A 49 -20.16 -5.05 -0.70
N PRO A 50 -20.81 -4.74 -1.83
CA PRO A 50 -20.90 -5.65 -2.98
C PRO A 50 -19.52 -5.95 -3.59
N GLU A 51 -19.30 -7.22 -3.90
CA GLU A 51 -18.06 -7.85 -4.38
C GLU A 51 -17.59 -7.38 -5.76
N GLN A 52 -17.19 -6.12 -5.88
CA GLN A 52 -16.52 -5.64 -7.09
C GLN A 52 -15.02 -5.50 -6.79
N GLN A 53 -14.27 -6.54 -7.16
CA GLN A 53 -12.81 -6.69 -7.14
C GLN A 53 -12.15 -6.88 -5.75
N PRO A 54 -11.63 -8.08 -5.43
CA PRO A 54 -11.12 -8.42 -4.10
C PRO A 54 -9.88 -7.62 -3.67
N GLN A 55 -9.00 -7.21 -4.60
CA GLN A 55 -7.82 -6.41 -4.23
C GLN A 55 -8.17 -4.95 -3.90
N ILE A 56 -8.97 -4.29 -4.74
CA ILE A 56 -9.41 -2.91 -4.49
C ILE A 56 -10.26 -2.86 -3.21
N ASN A 57 -11.06 -3.90 -2.97
CA ASN A 57 -11.87 -4.04 -1.77
C ASN A 57 -10.98 -4.20 -0.52
N LEU A 58 -9.93 -5.02 -0.55
CA LEU A 58 -9.04 -5.20 0.60
C LEU A 58 -8.31 -3.90 0.99
N ASP A 59 -7.77 -3.15 0.03
CA ASP A 59 -7.15 -1.85 0.31
C ASP A 59 -8.13 -0.88 0.97
N ARG A 60 -9.37 -0.84 0.49
CA ARG A 60 -10.43 0.02 1.06
C ARG A 60 -10.82 -0.42 2.46
N LEU A 61 -11.06 -1.72 2.67
CA LEU A 61 -11.44 -2.27 3.98
C LEU A 61 -10.34 -2.07 5.02
N VAL A 62 -9.08 -2.35 4.67
CA VAL A 62 -7.94 -2.13 5.58
C VAL A 62 -7.83 -0.64 5.97
N ARG A 63 -8.03 0.27 5.03
CA ARG A 63 -8.02 1.72 5.32
C ARG A 63 -9.17 2.15 6.24
N THR A 64 -10.38 1.63 6.02
CA THR A 64 -11.52 1.93 6.89
C THR A 64 -11.30 1.38 8.29
N TYR A 65 -10.87 0.11 8.40
CA TYR A 65 -10.56 -0.51 9.68
C TYR A 65 -9.48 0.27 10.46
N LEU A 66 -8.40 0.67 9.78
CA LEU A 66 -7.35 1.49 10.40
C LEU A 66 -7.88 2.86 10.84
N ARG A 67 -8.73 3.49 10.04
CA ARG A 67 -9.35 4.77 10.42
C ARG A 67 -10.20 4.62 11.68
N GLU A 68 -11.12 3.67 11.70
CA GLU A 68 -12.03 3.47 12.83
C GLU A 68 -11.29 3.03 14.10
N THR A 69 -10.29 2.14 13.98
CA THR A 69 -9.47 1.74 15.12
C THR A 69 -8.64 2.90 15.68
N LEU A 70 -8.12 3.79 14.82
CA LEU A 70 -7.43 5.00 15.25
C LEU A 70 -8.38 6.02 15.88
N GLU A 71 -9.60 6.19 15.35
CA GLU A 71 -10.64 7.06 15.94
C GLU A 71 -11.06 6.57 17.33
N THR A 72 -11.13 5.27 17.54
CA THR A 72 -11.49 4.64 18.83
C THR A 72 -10.39 4.84 19.89
N LEU A 73 -9.12 4.96 19.49
CA LEU A 73 -7.98 5.17 20.39
C LEU A 73 -7.66 6.66 20.65
N ALA A 74 -8.29 7.57 19.92
CA ALA A 74 -8.08 9.02 20.04
C ALA A 74 -9.01 9.71 21.05
N TYR A 75 -9.79 8.93 21.80
CA TYR A 75 -10.67 9.37 22.90
C TYR A 75 -10.02 9.08 24.26
#